data_AF-A0A7M7QJS5-F1
#
_entry.id   AF-A0A7M7QJS5-F1
#
_cell.length_a   1.000
_cell.length_b   1.000
_cell.length_c   1.000
_cell.angle_alpha   90.00
_cell.angle_beta   90.00
_cell.angle_gamma   90.00
#
_symmetry.space_group_name_H-M   'P 1'
#
loop_
_entity.id
_entity.type
_entity.pdbx_description
1 polymer ?
#
loop_
_entity_poly.entity_id
_entity_poly.type
_entity_poly.pdbx_seq_one_letter_code
_entity_poly.pdbx_strand_id
1 'polypeptide(L)'
;MYNVSNVDDCWEMDLCDMQALKTYNDNFAYLLVVIDILSKYAWVEPLYDKSVKSVVSAFDKILKRANGRSPALVQTNKVARNPDVKAAVVERLNRTLNERMFSGIKMIPAKVNMRNADEARKNLQKRALSQRKQSRVGIYRVGEHVRISRTKGTFDKGYEKNYSEEIFRVHKVSRRQNLYTY
;
A
#
# COMPACT_ATOMS: atom_id res chain seq x y z
N MET A 1 13.22 4.23 1.30
CA MET A 1 12.22 5.19 1.81
C MET A 1 12.59 6.53 1.24
N TYR A 2 11.75 7.11 0.38
CA TYR A 2 12.06 8.34 -0.33
C TYR A 2 12.19 9.50 0.66
N ASN A 3 13.25 10.28 0.51
CA ASN A 3 13.42 11.52 1.26
C ASN A 3 12.69 12.63 0.51
N VAL A 4 11.36 12.62 0.61
CA VAL A 4 10.49 13.64 0.01
C VAL A 4 10.25 14.75 1.02
N SER A 5 10.53 15.99 0.61
CA SER A 5 10.45 17.18 1.45
C SER A 5 9.14 17.95 1.25
N ASN A 6 8.63 17.97 0.03
CA ASN A 6 7.50 18.80 -0.38
C ASN A 6 6.56 18.06 -1.34
N VAL A 7 5.38 18.67 -1.53
CA VAL A 7 4.40 18.24 -2.53
C VAL A 7 5.03 18.34 -3.91
N ASP A 8 4.82 17.33 -4.74
CA ASP A 8 5.34 17.24 -6.11
C ASP A 8 6.88 17.09 -6.24
N ASP A 9 7.61 16.81 -5.16
CA ASP A 9 9.03 16.41 -5.29
C ASP A 9 9.16 15.07 -6.05
N CYS A 10 8.24 14.12 -5.78
CA CYS A 10 8.28 12.83 -6.42
C CYS A 10 6.88 12.24 -6.63
N TRP A 11 6.61 11.85 -7.87
CA TRP A 11 5.43 11.07 -8.23
C TRP A 11 5.83 9.63 -8.55
N GLU A 12 5.06 8.68 -8.03
CA GLU A 12 5.19 7.26 -8.33
C GLU A 12 4.09 6.86 -9.32
N MET A 13 4.46 6.11 -10.35
CA MET A 13 3.58 5.65 -11.40
C MET A 13 3.55 4.13 -11.44
N ASP A 14 2.36 3.55 -11.59
CA ASP A 14 2.18 2.12 -11.77
C ASP A 14 1.08 1.81 -12.80
N LEU A 15 1.18 0.66 -13.44
CA LEU A 15 0.16 0.13 -14.34
C LEU A 15 -0.62 -0.98 -13.66
N CYS A 16 -1.90 -0.71 -13.47
CA CYS A 16 -2.88 -1.63 -12.95
C CYS A 16 -3.35 -2.56 -14.08
N ASP A 17 -3.03 -3.85 -14.04
CA ASP A 17 -3.53 -4.83 -15.02
C ASP A 17 -4.98 -5.22 -14.70
N MET A 18 -5.87 -4.97 -15.65
CA MET A 18 -7.31 -5.18 -15.58
C MET A 18 -7.85 -5.96 -16.79
N GLN A 19 -6.98 -6.66 -17.52
CA GLN A 19 -7.36 -7.37 -18.76
C GLN A 19 -8.53 -8.34 -18.56
N ALA A 20 -8.61 -8.99 -17.39
CA ALA A 20 -9.69 -9.89 -17.05
C ALA A 20 -11.09 -9.22 -17.04
N LEU A 21 -11.16 -7.92 -16.77
CA LEU A 21 -12.40 -7.13 -16.74
C LEU A 21 -12.62 -6.31 -18.00
N LYS A 22 -11.81 -6.51 -19.04
CA LYS A 22 -11.83 -5.71 -20.28
C LYS A 22 -13.23 -5.63 -20.90
N THR A 23 -13.95 -6.75 -20.96
CA THR A 23 -15.30 -6.83 -21.54
C THR A 23 -16.34 -6.05 -20.76
N TYR A 24 -16.12 -5.83 -19.46
CA TYR A 24 -17.03 -5.10 -18.57
C TYR A 24 -16.65 -3.62 -18.43
N ASN A 25 -15.44 -3.24 -18.84
CA ASN A 25 -14.88 -1.90 -18.67
C ASN A 25 -14.69 -1.20 -20.03
N ASP A 26 -15.66 -1.29 -20.94
CA ASP A 26 -15.60 -0.62 -22.26
C ASP A 26 -14.29 -0.86 -23.03
N ASN A 27 -13.76 -2.09 -22.92
CA ASN A 27 -12.49 -2.53 -23.48
C ASN A 27 -11.21 -1.94 -22.86
N PHE A 28 -11.30 -1.17 -21.78
CA PHE A 28 -10.13 -0.75 -21.00
C PHE A 28 -9.50 -1.95 -20.28
N ALA A 29 -8.22 -2.16 -20.54
CA ALA A 29 -7.48 -3.31 -20.05
C ALA A 29 -6.46 -2.95 -18.96
N TYR A 30 -6.09 -1.68 -18.85
CA TYR A 30 -5.12 -1.20 -17.87
C TYR A 30 -5.57 0.13 -17.26
N LEU A 31 -5.07 0.45 -16.07
CA LEU A 31 -5.17 1.79 -15.49
C LEU A 31 -3.76 2.30 -15.18
N LEU A 32 -3.40 3.46 -15.72
CA LEU A 32 -2.22 4.20 -15.30
C LEU A 32 -2.55 4.98 -14.03
N VAL A 33 -1.92 4.61 -12.92
CA VAL A 33 -2.08 5.29 -11.63
C VAL A 33 -0.82 6.09 -11.34
N VAL A 34 -0.99 7.37 -11.03
CA VAL A 34 0.09 8.31 -10.70
C VAL A 34 -0.20 8.89 -9.33
N ILE A 35 0.73 8.77 -8.39
CA ILE A 35 0.54 9.21 -7.00
C ILE A 35 1.67 10.13 -6.59
N ASP A 36 1.33 11.33 -6.10
CA ASP A 36 2.31 12.15 -5.36
C ASP A 36 2.62 11.50 -4.01
N ILE A 37 3.90 11.20 -3.79
CA ILE A 37 4.36 10.40 -2.65
C ILE A 37 4.08 11.11 -1.32
N LEU A 38 4.11 12.44 -1.25
CA LEU A 38 3.86 13.17 0.00
C LEU A 38 2.37 13.37 0.25
N SER A 39 1.67 14.05 -0.67
CA SER A 39 0.24 14.36 -0.49
C SER A 39 -0.64 13.11 -0.52
N LYS A 40 -0.16 12.03 -1.15
CA LYS A 40 -0.97 10.85 -1.51
C LYS A 40 -2.11 11.16 -2.46
N TYR A 41 -2.06 12.32 -3.13
CA TYR A 41 -2.98 12.66 -4.20
C TYR A 41 -2.72 11.74 -5.39
N ALA A 42 -3.78 11.19 -5.98
CA ALA A 42 -3.68 10.23 -7.07
C ALA A 42 -4.42 10.73 -8.31
N TRP A 43 -3.80 10.54 -9.48
CA TRP A 43 -4.42 10.66 -10.79
C TRP A 43 -4.46 9.30 -11.46
N VAL A 44 -5.48 9.10 -12.29
CA VAL A 44 -5.77 7.80 -12.88
C VAL A 44 -6.22 8.00 -14.31
N GLU A 45 -5.65 7.23 -15.23
CA GLU A 45 -6.10 7.16 -16.62
C GLU A 45 -6.34 5.72 -17.08
N PRO A 46 -7.51 5.41 -17.64
CA PRO A 46 -7.77 4.10 -18.23
C PRO A 46 -7.11 3.97 -19.60
N LEU A 47 -6.56 2.79 -19.91
CA LEU A 47 -5.84 2.47 -21.14
C LEU A 47 -6.35 1.17 -21.76
N TYR A 48 -6.38 1.14 -23.08
CA TYR A 48 -6.69 -0.07 -23.86
C TYR A 48 -5.52 -1.05 -23.92
N ASP A 49 -4.29 -0.51 -23.86
CA ASP A 49 -3.05 -1.27 -23.95
C ASP A 49 -1.93 -0.61 -23.13
N LYS A 50 -0.86 -1.38 -22.89
CA LYS A 50 0.34 -0.97 -22.16
C LYS A 50 1.46 -0.41 -23.06
N SER A 51 1.15 -0.03 -24.29
CA SER A 51 2.15 0.52 -25.20
C SER A 51 2.69 1.85 -24.67
N VAL A 52 3.96 2.14 -24.98
CA VAL A 52 4.61 3.39 -24.58
C VAL A 52 3.82 4.60 -25.08
N LYS A 53 3.28 4.55 -26.30
CA LYS A 53 2.48 5.65 -26.88
C LYS A 53 1.20 5.91 -26.09
N SER A 54 0.48 4.84 -25.72
CA SER A 54 -0.73 4.93 -24.90
C SER A 54 -0.42 5.52 -23.52
N VAL A 55 0.63 5.03 -22.86
CA VAL A 55 1.06 5.49 -21.54
C VAL A 55 1.51 6.97 -21.57
N VAL A 56 2.29 7.37 -22.56
CA VAL A 56 2.76 8.77 -22.71
C VAL A 56 1.58 9.71 -22.97
N SER A 57 0.67 9.35 -23.87
CA SER A 57 -0.54 10.14 -24.13
C SER A 57 -1.40 10.29 -22.88
N ALA A 58 -1.58 9.22 -22.12
CA ALA A 58 -2.32 9.26 -20.86
C ALA A 58 -1.63 10.11 -19.80
N PHE A 59 -0.31 10.01 -19.66
CA PHE A 59 0.44 10.83 -18.73
C PHE A 59 0.36 12.32 -19.09
N ASP A 60 0.43 12.68 -20.38
CA ASP A 60 0.20 14.05 -20.85
C ASP A 60 -1.20 14.56 -20.47
N LYS A 61 -2.24 13.72 -20.61
CA LYS A 61 -3.59 14.07 -20.16
C LYS A 61 -3.68 14.29 -18.65
N ILE A 62 -2.90 13.55 -17.85
CA ILE A 62 -2.81 13.73 -16.40
C ILE A 62 -2.15 15.08 -16.10
N LEU A 63 -1.01 15.38 -16.72
CA LEU A 63 -0.29 16.64 -16.51
C LEU A 63 -1.17 17.86 -16.83
N LYS A 64 -1.94 17.80 -17.93
CA LYS A 64 -2.91 18.85 -18.29
C LYS A 64 -3.99 19.03 -17.22
N ARG A 65 -4.48 17.95 -16.60
CA ARG A 65 -5.46 17.99 -15.50
C ARG A 65 -4.87 18.30 -14.14
N ALA A 66 -3.56 18.18 -13.98
CA ALA A 66 -2.87 18.43 -12.72
C ALA A 66 -2.82 19.92 -12.34
N ASN A 67 -3.36 20.81 -13.20
CA ASN A 67 -3.60 22.23 -12.94
C ASN A 67 -2.36 22.97 -12.42
N GLY A 68 -1.23 22.79 -13.12
CA GLY A 68 0.05 23.42 -12.77
C GLY A 68 0.93 22.60 -11.82
N ARG A 69 0.48 21.43 -11.36
CA ARG A 69 1.33 20.48 -10.62
C ARG A 69 2.16 19.65 -11.57
N SER A 70 3.43 19.48 -11.25
CA SER A 70 4.37 18.65 -12.02
C SER A 70 5.45 18.10 -11.10
N PRO A 71 5.82 16.81 -11.22
CA PRO A 71 6.84 16.23 -10.36
C PRO A 71 8.23 16.74 -10.71
N ALA A 72 9.08 16.94 -9.71
CA ALA A 72 10.52 17.06 -9.93
C ALA A 72 11.15 15.71 -10.33
N LEU A 73 10.61 14.60 -9.79
CA LEU A 73 11.05 13.23 -10.10
C LEU A 73 9.86 12.30 -10.36
N VAL A 74 9.94 11.51 -11.42
CA VAL A 74 9.00 10.41 -11.68
C VAL A 74 9.70 9.08 -11.44
N GLN A 75 9.01 8.17 -10.75
CA GLN A 75 9.47 6.80 -10.55
C GLN A 75 8.40 5.79 -10.96
N THR A 76 8.84 4.66 -11.50
CA THR A 76 7.96 3.54 -11.86
C THR A 76 8.32 2.33 -11.01
N ASN A 77 7.32 1.65 -10.45
CA ASN A 77 7.56 0.43 -9.68
C ASN A 77 7.69 -0.79 -10.60
N LYS A 78 8.45 -1.80 -10.16
CA LYS A 78 8.55 -3.09 -10.85
C LYS A 78 7.33 -3.94 -10.50
N VAL A 79 6.55 -4.24 -11.54
CA VAL A 79 5.21 -4.88 -11.57
C VAL A 79 4.92 -5.92 -10.46
N ALA A 80 3.82 -5.72 -9.73
CA ALA A 80 3.19 -6.73 -8.87
C ALA A 80 1.96 -7.38 -9.54
N ARG A 81 2.05 -8.70 -9.81
CA ARG A 81 1.12 -9.52 -10.62
C ARG A 81 -0.11 -10.05 -9.85
N ASN A 82 -0.92 -9.20 -9.23
CA ASN A 82 -2.22 -9.68 -8.69
C ASN A 82 -3.39 -8.86 -9.27
N PRO A 83 -4.27 -9.45 -10.12
CA PRO A 83 -5.29 -8.71 -10.91
C PRO A 83 -6.66 -8.50 -10.23
N ASP A 84 -7.02 -9.29 -9.22
CA ASP A 84 -8.45 -9.54 -8.90
C ASP A 84 -9.20 -8.45 -8.13
N VAL A 85 -8.53 -7.33 -7.77
CA VAL A 85 -9.13 -6.29 -6.90
C VAL A 85 -8.99 -4.88 -7.50
N LYS A 86 -8.48 -4.75 -8.72
CA LYS A 86 -7.75 -3.53 -9.09
C LYS A 86 -8.57 -2.39 -9.75
N ALA A 87 -9.73 -2.61 -10.40
CA ALA A 87 -10.41 -1.54 -11.18
C ALA A 87 -11.46 -0.76 -10.40
N ALA A 88 -12.45 -1.42 -9.81
CA ALA A 88 -13.49 -0.75 -9.02
C ALA A 88 -12.92 -0.03 -7.78
N VAL A 89 -11.75 -0.49 -7.33
CA VAL A 89 -11.01 0.17 -6.27
C VAL A 89 -10.58 1.55 -6.68
N VAL A 90 -10.20 1.84 -7.93
CA VAL A 90 -9.49 3.08 -8.23
C VAL A 90 -10.40 4.32 -8.21
N GLU A 91 -11.58 4.27 -8.82
CA GLU A 91 -12.55 5.37 -8.75
C GLU A 91 -13.08 5.55 -7.32
N ARG A 92 -13.39 4.43 -6.66
CA ARG A 92 -13.80 4.42 -5.25
C ARG A 92 -12.70 4.94 -4.34
N LEU A 93 -11.45 4.63 -4.63
CA LEU A 93 -10.24 5.05 -3.91
C LEU A 93 -10.00 6.53 -4.13
N ASN A 94 -10.19 7.07 -5.33
CA ASN A 94 -10.08 8.50 -5.58
C ASN A 94 -11.15 9.29 -4.79
N ARG A 95 -12.44 8.90 -4.86
CA ARG A 95 -13.49 9.51 -4.02
C ARG A 95 -13.16 9.39 -2.53
N THR A 96 -12.84 8.17 -2.07
CA THR A 96 -12.56 7.91 -0.66
C THR A 96 -11.36 8.70 -0.17
N LEU A 97 -10.29 8.81 -0.94
CA LEU A 97 -9.10 9.57 -0.57
C LEU A 97 -9.35 11.07 -0.62
N ASN A 98 -10.17 11.57 -1.55
CA ASN A 98 -10.45 13.01 -1.63
C ASN A 98 -11.41 13.49 -0.53
N GLU A 99 -12.19 12.59 0.06
CA GLU A 99 -13.19 12.93 1.09
C GLU A 99 -12.77 12.48 2.50
N ARG A 100 -11.83 11.54 2.62
CA ARG A 100 -11.43 10.95 3.90
C ARG A 100 -9.99 11.27 4.27
N MET A 101 -9.76 11.38 5.57
CA MET A 101 -8.42 11.49 6.15
C MET A 101 -7.59 10.23 5.85
N PHE A 102 -6.45 10.41 5.20
CA PHE A 102 -5.45 9.35 5.05
C PHE A 102 -4.68 9.19 6.37
N SER A 103 -4.75 7.98 6.94
CA SER A 103 -4.26 7.71 8.30
C SER A 103 -2.76 7.98 8.51
N GLY A 104 -1.95 7.89 7.46
CA GLY A 104 -0.50 8.12 7.52
C GLY A 104 -0.09 9.58 7.62
N ILE A 105 -0.68 10.42 6.77
CA ILE A 105 -0.40 11.86 6.74
C ILE A 105 -1.29 12.63 7.72
N LYS A 106 -2.36 11.99 8.22
CA LYS A 106 -3.39 12.57 9.10
C LYS A 106 -4.14 13.74 8.47
N MET A 107 -4.26 13.73 7.14
CA MET A 107 -4.92 14.77 6.34
C MET A 107 -5.63 14.13 5.17
N ILE A 108 -6.54 14.88 4.55
CA ILE A 108 -7.16 14.50 3.28
C ILE A 108 -6.17 14.83 2.16
N PRO A 109 -5.78 13.87 1.30
CA PRO A 109 -4.88 14.07 0.17
C PRO A 109 -5.14 15.33 -0.67
N ALA A 110 -6.40 15.58 -1.05
CA ALA A 110 -6.79 16.77 -1.82
C ALA A 110 -6.59 18.11 -1.09
N LYS A 111 -6.39 18.10 0.23
CA LYS A 111 -6.16 19.29 1.07
C LYS A 111 -4.69 19.50 1.40
N VAL A 112 -3.80 18.61 0.97
CA VAL A 112 -2.36 18.77 1.18
C VAL A 112 -1.79 19.72 0.12
N ASN A 113 -1.03 20.71 0.57
CA ASN A 113 -0.36 21.72 -0.26
C ASN A 113 1.01 22.06 0.35
N MET A 114 1.78 22.93 -0.30
CA MET A 114 3.14 23.27 0.16
C MET A 114 3.20 23.85 1.58
N ARG A 115 2.14 24.49 2.08
CA ARG A 115 2.11 25.10 3.42
C ARG A 115 2.00 24.07 4.53
N ASN A 116 1.24 23.00 4.30
CA ASN A 116 1.04 21.92 5.27
C ASN A 116 1.85 20.64 4.96
N ALA A 117 2.67 20.68 3.90
CA ALA A 117 3.56 19.59 3.49
C ALA A 117 4.48 19.11 4.63
N ASP A 118 5.02 20.05 5.41
CA ASP A 118 5.89 19.72 6.55
C ASP A 118 5.15 18.93 7.63
N GLU A 119 3.87 19.24 7.88
CA GLU A 119 3.04 18.49 8.82
C GLU A 119 2.77 17.07 8.32
N ALA A 120 2.38 16.93 7.05
CA ALA A 120 2.17 15.63 6.41
C ALA A 120 3.45 14.77 6.48
N ARG A 121 4.61 15.37 6.21
CA ARG A 121 5.93 14.72 6.27
C ARG A 121 6.26 14.26 7.69
N LYS A 122 6.08 15.13 8.69
CA LYS A 122 6.28 14.80 10.11
C LYS A 122 5.35 13.64 10.53
N ASN A 123 4.12 13.61 10.07
CA ASN A 123 3.17 12.54 10.37
C ASN A 123 3.59 11.19 9.77
N LEU A 124 4.04 11.18 8.51
CA LEU A 124 4.60 9.98 7.88
C LEU A 124 5.86 9.49 8.61
N GLN A 125 6.76 10.39 8.98
CA GLN A 125 7.97 10.05 9.71
C GLN A 125 7.66 9.46 11.08
N LYS A 126 6.74 10.08 11.85
CA LYS A 126 6.25 9.55 13.13
C LYS A 126 5.67 8.14 12.98
N ARG A 127 4.85 7.92 11.94
CA ARG A 127 4.29 6.59 11.65
C ARG A 127 5.37 5.57 11.30
N ALA A 128 6.37 5.93 10.49
CA ALA A 128 7.46 5.03 10.17
C ALA A 128 8.29 4.66 11.40
N LEU A 129 8.55 5.63 12.28
CA LEU A 129 9.23 5.39 13.56
C LEU A 129 8.42 4.51 14.50
N SER A 130 7.11 4.70 14.60
CA SER A 130 6.24 3.86 15.44
C SER A 130 6.16 2.43 14.91
N GLN A 131 6.03 2.24 13.59
CA GLN A 131 6.05 0.92 12.96
C GLN A 131 7.39 0.21 13.17
N ARG A 132 8.52 0.92 13.03
CA ARG A 132 9.86 0.38 13.34
C ARG A 132 10.02 0.01 14.82
N LYS A 133 9.41 0.77 15.73
CA LYS A 133 9.39 0.43 17.15
C LYS A 133 8.60 -0.85 17.38
N GLN A 134 7.42 -0.97 16.77
CA GLN A 134 6.57 -2.15 16.89
C GLN A 134 7.23 -3.41 16.31
N SER A 135 7.94 -3.31 15.18
CA SER A 135 8.67 -4.45 14.60
C SER A 135 9.88 -4.89 15.44
N ARG A 136 10.38 -4.05 16.35
CA ARG A 136 11.48 -4.37 17.28
C ARG A 136 10.99 -4.95 18.61
N VAL A 137 9.72 -4.75 18.95
CA VAL A 137 9.09 -5.39 20.11
C VAL A 137 8.91 -6.86 19.74
N GLY A 138 9.57 -7.75 20.47
CA GLY A 138 9.41 -9.19 20.27
C GLY A 138 7.95 -9.61 20.47
N ILE A 139 7.48 -10.56 19.66
CA ILE A 139 6.10 -11.07 19.70
C ILE A 139 5.77 -11.65 21.09
N TYR A 140 6.77 -12.22 21.76
CA TYR A 140 6.64 -12.90 23.04
C TYR A 140 7.51 -12.21 24.11
N ARG A 141 7.07 -12.28 25.37
CA ARG A 141 7.84 -11.85 26.54
C ARG A 141 8.17 -13.03 27.44
N VAL A 142 9.36 -13.03 28.04
CA VAL A 142 9.72 -14.05 29.05
C VAL A 142 8.76 -13.93 30.23
N GLY A 143 8.17 -15.06 30.65
CA GLY A 143 7.15 -15.13 31.68
C GLY A 143 5.70 -15.05 31.19
N GLU A 144 5.47 -14.75 29.91
CA GLU A 144 4.14 -14.72 29.32
C GLU A 144 3.58 -16.14 29.13
N HIS A 145 2.28 -16.30 29.36
CA HIS A 145 1.58 -17.57 29.12
C HIS A 145 1.05 -17.61 27.69
N VAL A 146 1.41 -18.66 26.95
CA VAL A 146 1.08 -18.85 25.53
C VAL A 146 0.57 -20.25 25.28
N ARG A 147 -0.15 -20.45 24.18
CA ARG A 147 -0.54 -21.79 23.67
C ARG A 147 0.14 -22.03 22.34
N ILE A 148 0.45 -23.28 22.03
CA ILE A 148 1.09 -23.65 20.76
C ILE A 148 -0.01 -23.81 19.71
N SER A 149 0.13 -23.15 18.56
CA SER A 149 -0.80 -23.31 17.44
C SER A 149 -0.72 -24.73 16.87
N ARG A 150 -1.86 -25.36 16.60
CA ARG A 150 -1.91 -26.66 15.92
C ARG A 150 -1.92 -26.43 14.40
N THR A 151 -1.13 -27.21 13.67
CA THR A 151 -1.17 -27.22 12.20
C THR A 151 -2.47 -27.88 11.75
N LYS A 152 -3.28 -27.19 10.94
CA LYS A 152 -4.50 -27.78 10.37
C LYS A 152 -4.15 -28.70 9.20
N GLY A 153 -4.60 -29.94 9.25
CA GLY A 153 -4.65 -30.85 8.12
C GLY A 153 -5.73 -30.45 7.10
N THR A 154 -5.62 -30.97 5.88
CA THR A 154 -6.53 -30.70 4.75
C THR A 154 -7.99 -31.10 5.01
N PHE A 155 -8.26 -31.93 6.02
CA PHE A 155 -9.59 -32.45 6.37
C PHE A 155 -10.07 -32.02 7.77
N ASP A 156 -9.40 -31.08 8.42
CA ASP A 156 -9.74 -30.69 9.78
C ASP A 156 -11.04 -29.87 9.84
N LYS A 157 -11.92 -30.30 10.73
CA LYS A 157 -13.25 -29.71 10.91
C LYS A 157 -13.16 -28.34 11.57
N GLY A 158 -13.95 -27.38 11.08
CA GLY A 158 -13.86 -25.97 11.48
C GLY A 158 -14.12 -25.66 12.96
N TYR A 159 -14.73 -26.58 13.71
CA TYR A 159 -15.01 -26.45 15.14
C TYR A 159 -13.91 -26.97 16.06
N GLU A 160 -12.85 -27.59 15.52
CA GLU A 160 -11.73 -28.05 16.33
C GLU A 160 -10.81 -26.88 16.72
N LYS A 161 -10.29 -26.92 17.96
CA LYS A 161 -9.43 -25.87 18.50
C LYS A 161 -8.10 -25.82 17.74
N ASN A 162 -7.69 -24.62 17.31
CA ASN A 162 -6.44 -24.39 16.56
C ASN A 162 -5.20 -24.25 17.45
N TYR A 163 -5.29 -24.61 18.72
CA TYR A 163 -4.24 -24.40 19.72
C TYR A 163 -4.21 -25.56 20.73
N SER A 164 -3.06 -25.76 21.36
CA SER A 164 -2.89 -26.72 22.45
C SER A 164 -3.83 -26.41 23.62
N GLU A 165 -4.32 -27.44 24.29
CA GLU A 165 -5.06 -27.25 25.54
C GLU A 165 -4.14 -26.77 26.67
N GLU A 166 -2.89 -27.25 26.64
CA GLU A 166 -1.83 -26.86 27.56
C GLU A 166 -1.44 -25.38 27.38
N ILE A 167 -1.23 -24.71 28.52
CA ILE A 167 -0.75 -23.33 28.62
C ILE A 167 0.73 -23.38 29.02
N PHE A 168 1.59 -22.84 28.17
CA PHE A 168 3.03 -22.81 28.37
C PHE A 168 3.49 -21.44 28.84
N ARG A 169 4.54 -21.37 29.66
CA ARG A 169 5.19 -20.11 30.03
C ARG A 169 6.45 -19.92 29.20
N VAL A 170 6.58 -18.78 28.54
CA VAL A 170 7.76 -18.44 27.74
C VAL A 170 8.98 -18.33 28.65
N HIS A 171 9.91 -19.27 28.55
CA HIS A 171 11.13 -19.26 29.36
C HIS A 171 12.24 -18.37 28.77
N LYS A 172 12.35 -18.32 27.44
CA LYS A 172 13.38 -17.54 26.73
C LYS A 172 12.89 -17.14 25.35
N VAL A 173 13.21 -15.91 24.92
CA VAL A 173 12.92 -15.41 23.57
C VAL A 173 14.23 -15.20 22.83
N SER A 174 14.43 -15.95 21.73
CA SER A 174 15.58 -15.83 20.84
C SER A 174 15.18 -15.15 19.53
N ARG A 175 16.05 -14.28 19.00
CA ARG A 175 15.83 -13.60 17.71
C ARG A 175 16.42 -14.35 16.50
N ARG A 176 17.00 -15.55 16.71
CA ARG A 176 17.67 -16.30 15.63
C ARG A 176 16.63 -16.99 14.73
N GLN A 177 16.66 -16.65 13.44
CA GLN A 177 16.01 -17.41 12.36
C GLN A 177 16.87 -18.63 12.05
N ASN A 178 16.61 -19.78 12.70
CA ASN A 178 16.88 -21.14 12.21
C ASN A 178 16.83 -22.13 13.38
N LEU A 179 15.61 -22.58 13.70
CA LEU A 179 15.42 -23.89 14.31
C LEU A 179 14.69 -24.72 13.26
N TYR A 180 15.36 -25.75 12.75
CA TYR A 180 14.69 -26.78 11.97
C TYR A 180 13.72 -27.50 12.90
N THR A 181 12.43 -27.36 12.64
CA THR A 181 11.39 -28.23 13.22
C THR A 181 11.33 -29.47 12.34
N TYR A 182 11.73 -30.61 12.91
CA TYR A 182 11.46 -31.94 12.35
C TYR A 182 10.00 -32.33 12.60
#